data_AF-A0A370WZK5-F1
#
_entry.id   AF-A0A370WZK5-F1
#
_cell.length_a   1.000
_cell.length_b   1.000
_cell.length_c   1.000
_cell.angle_alpha   90.00
_cell.angle_beta   90.00
_cell.angle_gamma   90.00
#
_symmetry.space_group_name_H-M   'P 1'
#
loop_
_entity.id
_entity.type
_entity.pdbx_description
1 polymer ?
#
loop_
_entity_poly.entity_id
_entity_poly.type
_entity_poly.pdbx_seq_one_letter_code
_entity_poly.pdbx_strand_id
1 'polypeptide(L)'
;MRYAVWLASLIMLGAYATSACSASVEPVQTVSISLGHSVVALNGPWRFKTGDDLRWASPDIDDSQWETVDLTPAPGAHDADVGLPGYVPGWSMRGHSGYIGYAWYRTRVTVDGDKDARLALAGPTDVDTTYQLYADGKLLGGPGVFSGKTPTVYSVQPTVFPLPVAPVNGTHTYLIALRVWMDPSDAGDENGGIHIAPSIGDADGIDLLNQVQWLQTFKGYVVDAMEPLAFVLLAIIAAALMVRRSSDSYRWLVAALLLTAWLRANQVLFFWTHVESLHAYDVITAVLLVPLALATWTLAWRDWFGVDKRPWLRHVLVALTIIYMLLSLIGRPWFASEATRGLKDVANALVDYVRLIDAALYLWTIGRGLIGRFRLSACLAAFAAVLVGVGLFAAELSKLGVQGIWFPYGTGVSRTQFAYAGFIAVLFALLLMRFAAYARVRLCR
;
A
#
# COMPACT_ATOMS: atom_id res chain seq x y z
N MET A 1 10.71 7.92 69.00
CA MET A 1 11.56 8.82 68.19
C MET A 1 11.91 8.06 66.91
N ARG A 2 11.04 7.91 65.90
CA ARG A 2 10.15 8.85 65.21
C ARG A 2 10.94 10.01 64.57
N TYR A 3 11.03 9.95 63.23
CA TYR A 3 11.39 11.01 62.29
C TYR A 3 12.83 11.55 62.35
N ALA A 4 13.83 10.81 61.85
CA ALA A 4 15.16 11.39 61.64
C ALA A 4 16.01 10.77 60.51
N VAL A 5 15.44 9.96 59.61
CA VAL A 5 16.21 9.39 58.48
C VAL A 5 15.52 9.59 57.12
N TRP A 6 14.32 10.18 57.09
CA TRP A 6 13.59 10.50 55.86
C TRP A 6 13.64 12.00 55.48
N LEU A 7 14.69 12.73 55.90
CA LEU A 7 14.85 14.16 55.61
C LEU A 7 16.18 14.54 54.93
N ALA A 8 16.91 13.56 54.38
CA ALA A 8 18.18 13.80 53.68
C ALA A 8 18.11 13.61 52.15
N SER A 9 16.98 13.12 51.61
CA SER A 9 16.82 12.88 50.17
C SER A 9 15.92 13.91 49.45
N LEU A 10 15.47 14.97 50.16
CA LEU A 10 14.60 16.02 49.61
C LEU A 10 15.26 17.41 49.54
N ILE A 11 16.55 17.53 49.85
CA ILE A 11 17.33 18.78 49.78
C ILE A 11 18.37 18.74 48.63
N MET A 12 18.41 17.65 47.85
CA MET A 12 19.18 17.54 46.59
C MET A 12 18.27 17.63 45.35
N LEU A 13 17.22 18.45 45.41
CA LEU A 13 16.33 18.74 44.27
C LEU A 13 15.86 20.21 44.20
N GLY A 14 16.49 21.11 44.96
CA GLY A 14 16.07 22.52 45.11
C GLY A 14 17.14 23.58 44.85
N ALA A 15 18.26 23.25 44.20
CA ALA A 15 19.38 24.19 44.01
C ALA A 15 20.00 24.16 42.60
N TYR A 16 19.19 23.90 41.55
CA TYR A 16 19.55 24.17 40.14
C TYR A 16 18.55 25.13 39.48
N ALA A 17 18.02 26.08 40.25
CA ALA A 17 17.21 27.19 39.76
C ALA A 17 17.84 28.49 40.25
N THR A 18 18.85 29.00 39.54
CA THR A 18 19.23 30.42 39.38
C THR A 18 20.66 30.54 38.85
N SER A 19 20.81 30.33 37.55
CA SER A 19 21.89 30.94 36.76
C SER A 19 21.28 31.31 35.41
N ALA A 20 20.47 32.37 35.42
CA ALA A 20 20.11 33.08 34.21
C ALA A 20 21.35 33.86 33.77
N CYS A 21 22.14 33.24 32.89
CA CYS A 21 23.15 33.94 32.12
C CYS A 21 22.40 34.87 31.17
N SER A 22 22.53 36.18 31.36
CA SER A 22 22.04 37.18 30.42
C SER A 22 22.85 37.07 29.13
N ALA A 23 22.41 36.23 28.21
CA ALA A 23 22.88 36.25 26.84
C ALA A 23 22.28 37.49 26.15
N SER A 24 23.14 38.43 25.78
CA SER A 24 22.82 39.50 24.85
C SER A 24 22.35 38.88 23.53
N VAL A 25 21.05 38.96 23.26
CA VAL A 25 20.47 38.55 21.98
C VAL A 25 20.87 39.62 20.95
N GLU A 26 21.86 39.32 20.12
CA GLU A 26 22.05 40.06 18.87
C GLU A 26 20.77 39.97 18.05
N PRO A 27 20.33 41.05 17.37
CA PRO A 27 19.17 40.98 16.52
C PRO A 27 19.41 39.90 15.45
N VAL A 28 18.52 38.91 15.39
CA VAL A 28 18.48 37.93 14.31
C VAL A 28 18.48 38.73 13.00
N GLN A 29 19.59 38.66 12.26
CA GLN A 29 19.60 39.15 10.89
C GLN A 29 18.68 38.25 10.09
N THR A 30 17.45 38.71 9.90
CA THR A 30 16.49 38.08 9.03
C THR A 30 17.03 38.17 7.61
N VAL A 31 17.67 37.11 7.13
CA VAL A 31 17.95 36.97 5.70
C VAL A 31 16.62 36.71 5.02
N SER A 32 16.05 37.73 4.37
CA SER A 32 14.91 37.55 3.48
C SER A 32 15.41 36.92 2.18
N ILE A 33 15.42 35.59 2.12
CA ILE A 33 15.55 34.90 0.84
C ILE A 33 14.14 34.88 0.22
N SER A 34 13.93 35.67 -0.83
CA SER A 34 12.79 35.42 -1.72
C SER A 34 13.21 34.32 -2.68
N LEU A 35 13.02 33.06 -2.26
CA LEU A 35 13.05 31.94 -3.19
C LEU A 35 11.77 32.07 -4.03
N GLY A 36 11.91 32.42 -5.31
CA GLY A 36 10.80 32.32 -6.26
C GLY A 36 10.26 30.89 -6.21
N HIS A 37 8.93 30.71 -6.25
CA HIS A 37 8.34 29.38 -6.21
C HIS A 37 8.77 28.58 -7.45
N SER A 38 9.88 27.84 -7.34
CA SER A 38 10.37 26.98 -8.41
C SER A 38 9.38 25.88 -8.77
N VAL A 39 8.48 25.56 -7.85
CA VAL A 39 7.41 24.59 -8.03
C VAL A 39 6.13 25.10 -7.38
N VAL A 40 5.02 24.98 -8.10
CA VAL A 40 3.68 25.39 -7.66
C VAL A 40 2.72 24.22 -7.87
N ALA A 41 2.05 23.81 -6.80
CA ALA A 41 0.96 22.83 -6.88
C ALA A 41 -0.25 23.45 -7.59
N LEU A 42 -0.77 22.74 -8.59
CA LEU A 42 -1.94 23.15 -9.35
C LEU A 42 -3.21 22.76 -8.58
N ASN A 43 -3.46 23.39 -7.43
CA ASN A 43 -4.61 23.05 -6.61
C ASN A 43 -5.94 23.53 -7.22
N GLY A 44 -5.95 24.62 -7.99
CA GLY A 44 -7.14 25.08 -8.66
C GLY A 44 -7.04 26.52 -9.19
N PRO A 45 -8.12 27.02 -9.83
CA PRO A 45 -9.37 26.30 -10.06
C PRO A 45 -9.26 25.26 -11.20
N TRP A 46 -9.79 24.06 -10.98
CA TRP A 46 -9.96 23.06 -12.05
C TRP A 46 -11.39 23.10 -12.59
N ARG A 47 -11.53 22.81 -13.88
CA ARG A 47 -12.79 22.54 -14.56
C ARG A 47 -12.96 21.04 -14.72
N PHE A 48 -14.06 20.50 -14.23
CA PHE A 48 -14.34 19.07 -14.18
C PHE A 48 -15.58 18.70 -15.00
N LYS A 49 -15.52 17.57 -15.71
CA LYS A 49 -16.64 17.02 -16.46
C LYS A 49 -16.55 15.51 -16.58
N THR A 50 -17.67 14.83 -16.34
CA THR A 50 -17.81 13.39 -16.58
C THR A 50 -18.01 13.07 -18.06
N GLY A 51 -17.63 11.85 -18.46
CA GLY A 51 -17.69 11.38 -19.84
C GLY A 51 -16.33 11.42 -20.52
N ASP A 52 -16.32 11.09 -21.82
CA ASP A 52 -15.09 10.93 -22.57
C ASP A 52 -15.18 11.53 -23.98
N ASP A 53 -14.46 12.62 -24.20
CA ASP A 53 -14.33 13.22 -25.53
C ASP A 53 -12.94 13.81 -25.68
N LEU A 54 -12.13 13.24 -26.57
CA LEU A 54 -10.75 13.68 -26.81
C LEU A 54 -10.64 15.15 -27.25
N ARG A 55 -11.72 15.75 -27.80
CA ARG A 55 -11.74 17.18 -28.13
C ARG A 55 -11.55 18.05 -26.89
N TRP A 56 -11.89 17.54 -25.70
CA TRP A 56 -11.71 18.24 -24.43
C TRP A 56 -10.25 18.39 -24.01
N ALA A 57 -9.28 17.86 -24.74
CA ALA A 57 -7.87 18.23 -24.58
C ALA A 57 -7.54 19.60 -25.21
N SER A 58 -8.32 20.06 -26.19
CA SER A 58 -8.00 21.27 -26.98
C SER A 58 -8.17 22.58 -26.19
N PRO A 59 -7.26 23.57 -26.35
CA PRO A 59 -7.41 24.91 -25.77
C PRO A 59 -8.68 25.65 -26.22
N ASP A 60 -9.20 25.32 -27.40
CA ASP A 60 -10.32 26.02 -28.04
C ASP A 60 -11.69 25.68 -27.45
N ILE A 61 -11.77 24.64 -26.59
CA ILE A 61 -13.02 24.26 -25.94
C ILE A 61 -13.37 25.25 -24.82
N ASP A 62 -14.60 25.76 -24.88
CA ASP A 62 -15.21 26.50 -23.78
C ASP A 62 -15.60 25.53 -22.65
N ASP A 63 -14.93 25.69 -21.51
CA ASP A 63 -15.13 24.95 -20.27
C ASP A 63 -15.77 25.80 -19.18
N SER A 64 -16.32 26.98 -19.51
CA SER A 64 -16.96 27.89 -18.55
C SER A 64 -18.13 27.27 -17.80
N GLN A 65 -18.88 26.36 -18.44
CA GLN A 65 -20.03 25.64 -17.88
C GLN A 65 -19.64 24.35 -17.15
N TRP A 66 -18.35 24.00 -17.09
CA TRP A 66 -17.89 22.82 -16.38
C TRP A 66 -17.87 23.08 -14.87
N GLU A 67 -18.04 22.02 -14.09
CA GLU A 67 -17.97 22.06 -12.63
C GLU A 67 -16.61 22.62 -12.21
N THR A 68 -16.58 23.42 -11.15
CA THR A 68 -15.30 23.90 -10.58
C THR A 68 -14.88 22.99 -9.44
N VAL A 69 -13.66 22.46 -9.52
CA VAL A 69 -13.06 21.62 -8.49
C VAL A 69 -11.84 22.33 -7.89
N ASP A 70 -11.76 22.29 -6.56
CA ASP A 70 -10.59 22.68 -5.79
C ASP A 70 -9.94 21.41 -5.21
N LEU A 71 -8.65 21.24 -5.53
CA LEU A 71 -7.77 20.18 -5.07
C LEU A 71 -6.86 20.66 -3.92
N THR A 72 -7.17 21.78 -3.28
CA THR A 72 -6.45 22.23 -2.08
C THR A 72 -6.68 21.25 -0.94
N PRO A 73 -5.62 20.60 -0.42
CA PRO A 73 -5.74 19.63 0.66
C PRO A 73 -6.00 20.32 2.00
N ALA A 74 -6.72 19.65 2.88
CA ALA A 74 -6.80 20.07 4.28
C ALA A 74 -5.41 19.96 4.93
N PRO A 75 -5.06 20.83 5.91
CA PRO A 75 -3.77 20.74 6.60
C PRO A 75 -3.55 19.35 7.22
N GLY A 76 -2.42 18.72 6.87
CA GLY A 76 -2.07 17.38 7.33
C GLY A 76 -2.78 16.23 6.61
N ALA A 77 -3.56 16.50 5.55
CA ALA A 77 -4.19 15.44 4.75
C ALA A 77 -3.13 14.61 4.02
N HIS A 78 -3.31 13.29 4.07
CA HIS A 78 -2.49 12.31 3.40
C HIS A 78 -3.34 11.12 2.93
N ASP A 79 -2.82 10.32 2.00
CA ASP A 79 -3.48 9.10 1.55
C ASP A 79 -3.58 8.05 2.67
N ALA A 80 -4.45 7.06 2.48
CA ALA A 80 -4.67 6.01 3.47
C ALA A 80 -3.64 4.87 3.41
N ASP A 81 -2.70 4.88 2.46
CA ASP A 81 -1.72 3.81 2.26
C ASP A 81 -0.33 4.17 2.80
N VAL A 82 0.45 4.98 2.06
CA VAL A 82 1.88 5.19 2.37
C VAL A 82 2.18 6.51 3.08
N GLY A 83 1.20 7.40 3.21
CA GLY A 83 1.33 8.73 3.80
C GLY A 83 1.79 9.80 2.80
N LEU A 84 1.39 9.70 1.52
CA LEU A 84 1.54 10.74 0.51
C LEU A 84 0.77 11.99 0.97
N PRO A 85 1.43 13.13 1.16
CA PRO A 85 0.76 14.36 1.58
C PRO A 85 -0.03 14.98 0.43
N GLY A 86 -0.99 15.83 0.78
CA GLY A 86 -1.73 16.63 -0.20
C GLY A 86 -2.95 15.92 -0.79
N TYR A 87 -3.45 14.92 -0.07
CA TYR A 87 -4.63 14.15 -0.45
C TYR A 87 -5.92 14.97 -0.33
N VAL A 88 -6.81 14.82 -1.32
CA VAL A 88 -8.19 15.29 -1.29
C VAL A 88 -9.16 14.15 -1.66
N PRO A 89 -10.42 14.18 -1.17
CA PRO A 89 -11.43 13.21 -1.59
C PRO A 89 -11.72 13.30 -3.10
N GLY A 90 -12.03 12.13 -3.68
CA GLY A 90 -12.34 11.98 -5.10
C GLY A 90 -13.72 12.50 -5.50
N TRP A 91 -14.09 12.31 -6.77
CA TRP A 91 -15.35 12.81 -7.33
C TRP A 91 -16.60 12.19 -6.69
N SER A 92 -16.49 10.99 -6.09
CA SER A 92 -17.63 10.35 -5.40
C SER A 92 -18.14 11.18 -4.23
N MET A 93 -17.23 11.85 -3.52
CA MET A 93 -17.53 12.79 -2.44
C MET A 93 -17.87 14.21 -2.93
N ARG A 94 -17.86 14.43 -4.27
CA ARG A 94 -18.14 15.72 -4.93
C ARG A 94 -19.39 15.64 -5.80
N GLY A 95 -20.37 14.83 -5.40
CA GLY A 95 -21.67 14.73 -6.07
C GLY A 95 -21.74 13.69 -7.20
N HIS A 96 -20.67 12.93 -7.46
CA HIS A 96 -20.62 11.88 -8.48
C HIS A 96 -20.49 10.49 -7.86
N SER A 97 -21.20 10.24 -6.75
CA SER A 97 -21.18 8.96 -6.05
C SER A 97 -21.60 7.80 -6.97
N GLY A 98 -20.77 6.75 -7.01
CA GLY A 98 -20.98 5.58 -7.87
C GLY A 98 -20.66 5.80 -9.35
N TYR A 99 -20.17 6.99 -9.74
CA TYR A 99 -19.71 7.25 -11.09
C TYR A 99 -18.38 6.53 -11.36
N ILE A 100 -18.34 5.74 -12.43
CA ILE A 100 -17.16 5.01 -12.89
C ILE A 100 -16.88 5.32 -14.36
N GLY A 101 -15.63 5.09 -14.78
CA GLY A 101 -15.19 5.33 -16.14
C GLY A 101 -14.46 6.66 -16.32
N TYR A 102 -14.74 7.36 -17.42
CA TYR A 102 -13.94 8.52 -17.83
C TYR A 102 -14.42 9.84 -17.20
N ALA A 103 -13.48 10.66 -16.78
CA ALA A 103 -13.74 12.07 -16.49
C ALA A 103 -12.55 12.93 -16.92
N TRP A 104 -12.80 14.23 -17.05
CA TRP A 104 -11.82 15.19 -17.52
C TRP A 104 -11.67 16.35 -16.54
N TYR A 105 -10.42 16.73 -16.33
CA TYR A 105 -10.00 17.90 -15.55
C TYR A 105 -9.26 18.86 -16.47
N ARG A 106 -9.54 20.16 -16.39
CA ARG A 106 -8.87 21.22 -17.16
C ARG A 106 -8.48 22.39 -16.26
N THR A 107 -7.28 22.92 -16.43
CA THR A 107 -6.87 24.17 -15.78
C THR A 107 -6.01 24.99 -16.72
N ARG A 108 -6.13 26.33 -16.62
CA ARG A 108 -5.31 27.27 -17.39
C ARG A 108 -4.29 27.88 -16.45
N VAL A 109 -3.02 27.72 -16.78
CA VAL A 109 -1.91 28.18 -15.95
C VAL A 109 -1.11 29.19 -16.74
N THR A 110 -1.06 30.41 -16.21
CA THR A 110 -0.28 31.49 -16.79
C THR A 110 1.09 31.54 -16.11
N VAL A 111 2.15 31.44 -16.90
CA VAL A 111 3.54 31.44 -16.43
C VAL A 111 4.25 32.64 -17.04
N ASP A 112 4.86 33.45 -16.17
CA ASP A 112 5.76 34.54 -16.56
C ASP A 112 7.18 33.97 -16.65
N GLY A 113 7.63 33.64 -17.87
CA GLY A 113 8.90 32.96 -18.09
C GLY A 113 10.00 33.88 -18.65
N ASP A 114 11.23 33.69 -18.18
CA ASP A 114 12.43 34.08 -18.92
C ASP A 114 12.59 33.13 -20.12
N LYS A 115 13.15 33.63 -21.23
CA LYS A 115 13.26 32.92 -22.52
C LYS A 115 14.00 31.57 -22.45
N ASP A 116 14.80 31.37 -21.41
CA ASP A 116 15.64 30.19 -21.19
C ASP A 116 15.07 29.23 -20.11
N ALA A 117 13.90 29.54 -19.55
CA ALA A 117 13.28 28.72 -18.51
C ALA A 117 12.75 27.39 -19.09
N ARG A 118 13.39 26.28 -18.71
CA ARG A 118 12.88 24.93 -18.98
C ARG A 118 11.78 24.63 -17.97
N LEU A 119 10.53 24.50 -18.44
CA LEU A 119 9.39 24.17 -17.59
C LEU A 119 9.04 22.69 -17.66
N ALA A 120 8.55 22.16 -16.56
CA ALA A 120 8.05 20.80 -16.48
C ALA A 120 6.82 20.71 -15.56
N LEU A 121 6.10 19.60 -15.69
CA LEU A 121 5.04 19.18 -14.79
C LEU A 121 5.46 17.91 -14.05
N ALA A 122 5.30 17.90 -12.73
CA ALA A 122 5.13 16.66 -11.99
C ALA A 122 3.66 16.24 -12.13
N GLY A 123 3.42 15.04 -12.66
CA GLY A 123 2.08 14.47 -12.70
C GLY A 123 1.48 14.29 -11.31
N PRO A 124 0.15 14.13 -11.20
CA PRO A 124 -0.46 13.75 -9.93
C PRO A 124 0.13 12.41 -9.47
N THR A 125 0.55 12.34 -8.22
CA THR A 125 1.14 11.13 -7.62
C THR A 125 0.08 10.15 -7.12
N ASP A 126 -1.17 10.60 -7.03
CA ASP A 126 -2.30 9.78 -6.60
C ASP A 126 -3.54 10.16 -7.42
N VAL A 127 -3.99 9.19 -8.21
CA VAL A 127 -5.18 9.25 -9.06
C VAL A 127 -5.77 7.85 -9.04
N ASP A 128 -7.08 7.72 -8.82
CA ASP A 128 -7.71 6.40 -8.89
C ASP A 128 -7.53 5.80 -10.28
N THR A 129 -7.04 4.56 -10.29
CA THR A 129 -6.79 3.76 -11.48
C THR A 129 -5.74 4.36 -12.44
N THR A 130 -6.05 5.37 -13.27
CA THR A 130 -5.08 5.91 -14.26
C THR A 130 -5.48 7.24 -14.91
N TYR A 131 -4.54 7.90 -15.57
CA TYR A 131 -4.77 9.13 -16.36
C TYR A 131 -3.92 9.24 -17.62
N GLN A 132 -4.32 10.15 -18.51
CA GLN A 132 -3.49 10.76 -19.55
C GLN A 132 -3.42 12.27 -19.32
N LEU A 133 -2.23 12.83 -19.43
CA LEU A 133 -1.94 14.26 -19.29
C LEU A 133 -1.72 14.89 -20.66
N TYR A 134 -2.35 16.03 -20.89
CA TYR A 134 -2.25 16.83 -22.10
C TYR A 134 -1.84 18.26 -21.75
N ALA A 135 -1.01 18.88 -22.60
CA ALA A 135 -0.74 20.30 -22.60
C ALA A 135 -1.08 20.87 -23.98
N ASP A 136 -1.94 21.90 -24.02
CA ASP A 136 -2.41 22.56 -25.24
C ASP A 136 -2.90 21.57 -26.32
N GLY A 137 -3.65 20.55 -25.89
CA GLY A 137 -4.18 19.51 -26.77
C GLY A 137 -3.18 18.40 -27.15
N LYS A 138 -1.89 18.55 -26.83
CA LYS A 138 -0.86 17.54 -27.09
C LYS A 138 -0.74 16.57 -25.91
N LEU A 139 -0.83 15.27 -26.19
CA LEU A 139 -0.58 14.21 -25.19
C LEU A 139 0.89 14.26 -24.73
N LEU A 140 1.11 14.38 -23.43
CA LEU A 140 2.43 14.28 -22.79
C LEU A 140 2.72 12.86 -22.30
N GLY A 141 1.70 12.13 -21.84
CA GLY A 141 1.83 10.75 -21.39
C GLY A 141 0.89 10.43 -20.22
N GLY A 142 1.22 9.38 -19.47
CA GLY A 142 0.46 8.91 -18.32
C GLY A 142 0.81 7.44 -18.00
N PRO A 143 0.41 6.92 -16.83
CA PRO A 143 0.77 5.56 -16.42
C PRO A 143 0.02 4.46 -17.21
N GLY A 144 -1.13 4.77 -17.82
CA GLY A 144 -1.95 3.78 -18.52
C GLY A 144 -1.78 3.73 -20.05
N VAL A 145 -2.25 2.65 -20.66
CA VAL A 145 -2.32 2.47 -22.12
C VAL A 145 -3.79 2.50 -22.59
N PHE A 146 -4.15 3.52 -23.37
CA PHE A 146 -5.53 3.85 -23.75
C PHE A 146 -5.89 3.39 -25.17
N SER A 147 -5.45 2.20 -25.57
CA SER A 147 -5.64 1.67 -26.94
C SER A 147 -6.83 0.72 -27.11
N GLY A 148 -7.46 0.27 -26.02
CA GLY A 148 -8.56 -0.71 -26.02
C GLY A 148 -9.93 -0.11 -25.66
N LYS A 149 -10.94 -0.98 -25.53
CA LYS A 149 -12.28 -0.60 -25.02
C LYS A 149 -12.22 -0.01 -23.60
N THR A 150 -11.29 -0.53 -22.80
CA THR A 150 -10.91 -0.02 -21.49
C THR A 150 -9.39 0.13 -21.46
N PRO A 151 -8.83 1.10 -20.73
CA PRO A 151 -7.39 1.25 -20.58
C PRO A 151 -6.75 0.03 -19.93
N THR A 152 -5.51 -0.28 -20.34
CA THR A 152 -4.63 -1.13 -19.52
C THR A 152 -3.99 -0.25 -18.47
N VAL A 153 -4.21 -0.60 -17.21
CA VAL A 153 -3.86 0.23 -16.06
C VAL A 153 -2.59 -0.30 -15.41
N TYR A 154 -1.71 0.62 -15.03
CA TYR A 154 -0.52 0.37 -14.22
C TYR A 154 -0.56 1.31 -13.02
N SER A 155 0.21 1.00 -11.97
CA SER A 155 0.31 1.84 -10.79
C SER A 155 0.69 3.29 -11.16
N VAL A 156 0.08 4.26 -10.49
CA VAL A 156 0.44 5.67 -10.65
C VAL A 156 1.77 5.92 -9.93
N GLN A 157 2.75 6.44 -10.67
CA GLN A 157 4.11 6.69 -10.15
C GLN A 157 4.51 8.15 -10.34
N PRO A 158 5.37 8.71 -9.47
CA PRO A 158 5.92 10.04 -9.68
C PRO A 158 6.61 10.13 -11.05
N THR A 159 6.10 11.02 -11.90
CA THR A 159 6.50 11.14 -13.31
C THR A 159 6.64 12.60 -13.67
N VAL A 160 7.70 12.92 -14.41
CA VAL A 160 7.98 14.26 -14.93
C VAL A 160 7.60 14.35 -16.40
N PHE A 161 6.89 15.42 -16.76
CA PHE A 161 6.46 15.71 -18.12
C PHE A 161 7.04 17.06 -18.55
N PRO A 162 8.01 17.10 -19.47
CA PRO A 162 8.53 18.34 -20.01
C PRO A 162 7.44 19.13 -20.73
N LEU A 163 7.35 20.43 -20.46
CA LEU A 163 6.43 21.30 -21.18
C LEU A 163 7.06 21.83 -22.47
N PRO A 164 6.25 22.07 -23.53
CA PRO A 164 6.73 22.77 -24.71
C PRO A 164 7.30 24.15 -24.33
N VAL A 165 8.41 24.53 -24.97
CA VAL A 165 9.05 25.83 -24.74
C VAL A 165 8.05 26.95 -25.05
N ALA A 166 7.85 27.84 -24.09
CA ALA A 166 7.01 29.01 -24.29
C ALA A 166 7.58 29.90 -25.41
N PRO A 167 6.74 30.54 -26.23
CA PRO A 167 7.20 31.54 -27.20
C PRO A 167 8.00 32.65 -26.52
N VAL A 168 9.00 33.18 -27.24
CA VAL A 168 10.04 34.11 -26.73
C VAL A 168 9.44 35.33 -26.01
N ASN A 169 9.99 35.64 -24.82
CA ASN A 169 9.73 36.84 -24.01
C ASN A 169 8.25 37.18 -23.86
N GLY A 170 7.57 36.52 -22.91
CA GLY A 170 6.23 36.91 -22.53
C GLY A 170 5.58 35.96 -21.55
N THR A 171 4.48 36.44 -20.99
CA THR A 171 3.49 35.65 -20.28
C THR A 171 2.90 34.61 -21.23
N HIS A 172 2.99 33.32 -20.88
CA HIS A 172 2.37 32.24 -21.65
C HIS A 172 1.35 31.48 -20.81
N THR A 173 0.19 31.20 -21.38
CA THR A 173 -0.87 30.44 -20.72
C THR A 173 -0.95 29.04 -21.33
N TYR A 174 -0.61 28.04 -20.52
CA TYR A 174 -0.80 26.63 -20.86
C TYR A 174 -2.21 26.19 -20.47
N LEU A 175 -2.88 25.43 -21.35
CA LEU A 175 -4.00 24.57 -20.95
C LEU A 175 -3.44 23.22 -20.54
N ILE A 176 -3.63 22.86 -19.27
CA ILE A 176 -3.35 21.51 -18.76
C ILE A 176 -4.68 20.76 -18.68
N ALA A 177 -4.74 19.59 -19.31
CA ALA A 177 -5.91 18.72 -19.25
C ALA A 177 -5.52 17.29 -18.83
N LEU A 178 -6.31 16.69 -17.94
CA LEU A 178 -6.18 15.29 -17.56
C LEU A 178 -7.44 14.53 -17.95
N ARG A 179 -7.25 13.45 -18.71
CA ARG A 179 -8.27 12.44 -18.97
C ARG A 179 -8.05 11.30 -17.97
N VAL A 180 -8.93 11.18 -16.99
CA VAL A 180 -8.86 10.15 -15.95
C VAL A 180 -9.81 9.02 -16.31
N TRP A 181 -9.39 7.78 -16.06
CA TRP A 181 -10.24 6.61 -16.16
C TRP A 181 -10.24 5.89 -14.81
N MET A 182 -11.41 5.70 -14.21
CA MET A 182 -11.59 4.86 -13.02
C MET A 182 -12.12 3.49 -13.42
N ASP A 183 -11.37 2.45 -13.08
CA ASP A 183 -11.79 1.07 -13.29
C ASP A 183 -12.98 0.74 -12.38
N PRO A 184 -13.95 -0.04 -12.87
CA PRO A 184 -15.03 -0.56 -12.01
C PRO A 184 -14.55 -1.29 -10.75
N SER A 185 -13.32 -1.84 -10.72
CA SER A 185 -12.72 -2.44 -9.53
C SER A 185 -12.47 -1.46 -8.39
N ASP A 186 -12.25 -0.19 -8.72
CA ASP A 186 -11.83 0.86 -7.79
C ASP A 186 -13.03 1.74 -7.38
N ALA A 187 -14.26 1.28 -7.63
CA ALA A 187 -15.45 1.98 -7.16
C ALA A 187 -15.52 1.96 -5.62
N GLY A 188 -15.62 3.14 -5.01
CA GLY A 188 -15.66 3.32 -3.56
C GLY A 188 -16.25 4.68 -3.17
N ASP A 189 -16.53 4.86 -1.88
CA ASP A 189 -17.23 6.05 -1.37
C ASP A 189 -16.42 7.34 -1.54
N GLU A 190 -15.09 7.26 -1.37
CA GLU A 190 -14.16 8.39 -1.50
C GLU A 190 -13.38 8.42 -2.81
N ASN A 191 -13.57 7.41 -3.66
CA ASN A 191 -12.78 7.20 -4.87
C ASN A 191 -13.30 8.05 -6.04
N GLY A 192 -12.48 8.12 -7.07
CA GLY A 192 -12.66 8.84 -8.30
C GLY A 192 -11.71 10.01 -8.46
N GLY A 193 -10.90 9.99 -9.51
CA GLY A 193 -10.25 11.20 -9.99
C GLY A 193 -8.90 11.47 -9.36
N ILE A 194 -8.56 12.75 -9.26
CA ILE A 194 -7.26 13.21 -8.77
C ILE A 194 -7.33 13.40 -7.26
N HIS A 195 -6.48 12.68 -6.53
CA HIS A 195 -6.35 12.82 -5.08
C HIS A 195 -5.20 13.76 -4.68
N ILE A 196 -4.13 13.80 -5.46
CA ILE A 196 -3.02 14.73 -5.23
C ILE A 196 -2.80 15.57 -6.49
N ALA A 197 -2.88 16.88 -6.36
CA ALA A 197 -2.74 17.80 -7.49
C ALA A 197 -1.36 17.66 -8.18
N PRO A 198 -1.30 17.76 -9.53
CA PRO A 198 -0.03 17.91 -10.22
C PRO A 198 0.65 19.22 -9.83
N SER A 199 1.94 19.34 -10.12
CA SER A 199 2.70 20.57 -9.86
C SER A 199 3.43 21.03 -11.12
N ILE A 200 3.51 22.34 -11.32
CA ILE A 200 4.25 22.98 -12.43
C ILE A 200 5.44 23.74 -11.86
N GLY A 201 6.53 23.82 -12.61
CA GLY A 201 7.71 24.53 -12.15
C GLY A 201 8.81 24.58 -13.18
N ASP A 202 9.94 25.16 -12.76
CA ASP A 202 11.20 24.96 -13.46
C ASP A 202 11.62 23.48 -13.39
N ALA A 203 12.26 23.01 -14.46
CA ALA A 203 12.58 21.60 -14.63
C ALA A 203 13.45 21.06 -13.49
N ASP A 204 14.41 21.85 -13.01
CA ASP A 204 15.30 21.43 -11.93
C ASP A 204 14.54 21.35 -10.58
N GLY A 205 13.61 22.27 -10.30
CA GLY A 205 12.72 22.18 -9.15
C GLY A 205 11.76 20.99 -9.21
N ILE A 206 11.20 20.70 -10.39
CA ILE A 206 10.34 19.54 -10.61
C ILE A 206 11.11 18.22 -10.47
N ASP A 207 12.35 18.16 -10.94
CA ASP A 207 13.20 16.98 -10.77
C ASP A 207 13.50 16.71 -9.28
N LEU A 208 13.74 17.76 -8.48
CA LEU A 208 13.89 17.64 -7.03
C LEU A 208 12.59 17.18 -6.35
N LEU A 209 11.44 17.74 -6.74
CA LEU A 209 10.15 17.29 -6.24
C LEU A 209 9.92 15.81 -6.55
N ASN A 210 10.20 15.38 -7.78
CA ASN A 210 10.05 14.01 -8.22
C ASN A 210 10.92 13.04 -7.40
N GLN A 211 12.16 13.42 -7.06
CA GLN A 211 13.02 12.63 -6.16
C GLN A 211 12.42 12.48 -4.75
N VAL A 212 11.84 13.56 -4.21
CA VAL A 212 11.17 13.52 -2.89
C VAL A 212 9.92 12.62 -2.93
N GLN A 213 9.11 12.73 -3.99
CA GLN A 213 7.93 11.88 -4.19
C GLN A 213 8.32 10.41 -4.29
N TRP A 214 9.35 10.07 -5.09
CA TRP A 214 9.87 8.70 -5.18
C TRP A 214 10.41 8.18 -3.85
N LEU A 215 11.09 9.02 -3.07
CA LEU A 215 11.56 8.64 -1.73
C LEU A 215 10.39 8.29 -0.80
N GLN A 216 9.26 9.01 -0.89
CA GLN A 216 8.06 8.72 -0.11
C GLN A 216 7.43 7.39 -0.54
N THR A 217 7.26 7.16 -1.84
CA THR A 217 6.79 5.87 -2.39
C THR A 217 7.70 4.71 -1.99
N PHE A 218 9.03 4.92 -2.03
CA PHE A 218 10.00 3.91 -1.60
C PHE A 218 9.84 3.58 -0.11
N LYS A 219 9.73 4.59 0.76
CA LYS A 219 9.55 4.38 2.21
C LYS A 219 8.30 3.58 2.53
N GLY A 220 7.20 3.81 1.82
CA GLY A 220 5.94 3.09 2.02
C GLY A 220 6.04 1.58 1.81
N TYR A 221 6.78 1.15 0.79
CA TYR A 221 6.86 -0.27 0.39
C TYR A 221 8.21 -0.94 0.70
N VAL A 222 9.19 -0.25 1.32
CA VAL A 222 10.51 -0.85 1.59
C VAL A 222 10.40 -2.09 2.49
N VAL A 223 9.45 -2.11 3.42
CA VAL A 223 9.22 -3.28 4.28
C VAL A 223 8.66 -4.44 3.46
N ASP A 224 7.73 -4.17 2.55
CA ASP A 224 7.18 -5.16 1.61
C ASP A 224 8.26 -5.74 0.67
N ALA A 225 9.36 -5.02 0.46
CA ALA A 225 10.52 -5.51 -0.30
C ALA A 225 11.48 -6.37 0.55
N MET A 226 11.66 -6.04 1.83
CA MET A 226 12.59 -6.74 2.73
C MET A 226 11.99 -8.01 3.34
N GLU A 227 10.70 -8.01 3.68
CA GLU A 227 10.00 -9.17 4.25
C GLU A 227 10.09 -10.43 3.37
N PRO A 228 9.87 -10.38 2.03
CA PRO A 228 10.05 -11.52 1.15
C PRO A 228 11.42 -12.19 1.29
N LEU A 229 12.49 -11.39 1.39
CA LEU A 229 13.85 -11.92 1.52
C LEU A 229 14.01 -12.70 2.83
N ALA A 230 13.43 -12.18 3.92
CA ALA A 230 13.42 -12.87 5.20
C ALA A 230 12.57 -14.17 5.16
N PHE A 231 11.40 -14.14 4.52
CA PHE A 231 10.57 -15.33 4.33
C PHE A 231 11.27 -16.40 3.49
N VAL A 232 11.96 -16.02 2.42
CA VAL A 232 12.78 -16.93 1.60
C VAL A 232 13.92 -17.52 2.42
N LEU A 233 14.62 -16.72 3.23
CA LEU A 233 15.67 -17.22 4.12
C LEU A 233 15.12 -18.25 5.13
N LEU A 234 13.98 -17.97 5.74
CA LEU A 234 13.30 -18.91 6.64
C LEU A 234 12.88 -20.18 5.90
N ALA A 235 12.43 -20.07 4.65
CA ALA A 235 12.08 -21.22 3.81
C ALA A 235 13.31 -22.09 3.52
N ILE A 236 14.47 -21.50 3.23
CA ILE A 236 15.74 -22.20 3.04
C ILE A 236 16.14 -22.95 4.33
N ILE A 237 16.03 -22.31 5.49
CA ILE A 237 16.32 -22.93 6.78
C ILE A 237 15.37 -24.12 7.04
N ALA A 238 14.07 -23.94 6.79
CA ALA A 238 13.07 -25.00 6.93
C ALA A 238 13.32 -26.17 5.96
N ALA A 239 13.68 -25.89 4.71
CA ALA A 239 14.04 -26.90 3.71
C ALA A 239 15.30 -27.69 4.12
N ALA A 240 16.32 -27.01 4.66
CA ALA A 240 17.52 -27.67 5.17
C ALA A 240 17.21 -28.63 6.35
N LEU A 241 16.28 -28.26 7.23
CA LEU A 241 15.77 -29.14 8.29
C LEU A 241 15.00 -30.35 7.73
N MET A 242 14.20 -30.14 6.67
CA MET A 242 13.43 -31.18 6.00
C MET A 242 14.35 -32.28 5.43
N VAL A 243 15.37 -31.89 4.68
CA VAL A 243 16.35 -32.81 4.08
C VAL A 243 17.08 -33.62 5.16
N ARG A 244 17.42 -33.00 6.30
CA ARG A 244 18.17 -33.65 7.39
C ARG A 244 17.34 -34.59 8.27
N ARG A 245 16.03 -34.36 8.40
CA ARG A 245 15.15 -35.17 9.24
C ARG A 245 14.41 -36.30 8.51
N SER A 246 14.59 -36.43 7.19
CA SER A 246 13.85 -37.38 6.33
C SER A 246 12.34 -37.41 6.60
N SER A 247 11.78 -36.26 7.00
CA SER A 247 10.40 -36.12 7.43
C SER A 247 9.78 -34.98 6.64
N ASP A 248 8.70 -35.32 5.91
CA ASP A 248 7.98 -34.42 5.01
C ASP A 248 7.17 -33.33 5.75
N SER A 249 7.36 -33.17 7.06
CA SER A 249 6.57 -32.29 7.92
C SER A 249 6.84 -30.79 7.72
N TYR A 250 7.81 -30.39 6.90
CA TYR A 250 8.12 -28.99 6.64
C TYR A 250 7.76 -28.53 5.22
N ARG A 251 7.29 -29.40 4.32
CA ARG A 251 6.98 -29.02 2.93
C ARG A 251 5.96 -27.89 2.86
N TRP A 252 4.92 -27.96 3.70
CA TRP A 252 3.86 -26.96 3.72
C TRP A 252 4.32 -25.66 4.37
N LEU A 253 5.24 -25.73 5.33
CA LEU A 253 5.87 -24.53 5.89
C LEU A 253 6.72 -23.82 4.84
N VAL A 254 7.52 -24.56 4.07
CA VAL A 254 8.31 -24.00 2.96
C VAL A 254 7.38 -23.37 1.92
N ALA A 255 6.33 -24.08 1.50
CA ALA A 255 5.36 -23.57 0.54
C ALA A 255 4.66 -22.30 1.06
N ALA A 256 4.21 -22.29 2.31
CA ALA A 256 3.55 -21.14 2.92
C ALA A 256 4.47 -19.91 3.00
N LEU A 257 5.74 -20.11 3.40
CA LEU A 257 6.74 -19.05 3.44
C LEU A 257 7.03 -18.47 2.05
N LEU A 258 7.19 -19.32 1.03
CA LEU A 258 7.45 -18.86 -0.34
C LEU A 258 6.24 -18.16 -0.97
N LEU A 259 5.02 -18.66 -0.72
CA LEU A 259 3.80 -18.02 -1.19
C LEU A 259 3.56 -16.67 -0.52
N THR A 260 3.82 -16.55 0.80
CA THR A 260 3.78 -15.27 1.49
C THR A 260 4.88 -14.34 0.99
N ALA A 261 6.10 -14.85 0.75
CA ALA A 261 7.16 -14.03 0.15
C ALA A 261 6.75 -13.46 -1.21
N TRP A 262 6.15 -14.29 -2.08
CA TRP A 262 5.68 -13.84 -3.38
C TRP A 262 4.53 -12.82 -3.25
N LEU A 263 3.55 -13.07 -2.38
CA LEU A 263 2.45 -12.13 -2.13
C LEU A 263 2.97 -10.75 -1.72
N ARG A 264 4.00 -10.69 -0.88
CA ARG A 264 4.59 -9.42 -0.43
C ARG A 264 5.46 -8.77 -1.51
N ALA A 265 6.28 -9.55 -2.22
CA ALA A 265 7.10 -9.05 -3.32
C ALA A 265 6.25 -8.54 -4.49
N ASN A 266 5.08 -9.12 -4.74
CA ASN A 266 4.19 -8.71 -5.82
C ASN A 266 3.63 -7.29 -5.62
N GLN A 267 3.37 -6.86 -4.38
CA GLN A 267 2.99 -5.47 -4.12
C GLN A 267 4.08 -4.50 -4.57
N VAL A 268 5.34 -4.79 -4.20
CA VAL A 268 6.49 -3.97 -4.58
C VAL A 268 6.65 -3.93 -6.11
N LEU A 269 6.50 -5.07 -6.78
CA LEU A 269 6.56 -5.14 -8.23
C LEU A 269 5.48 -4.26 -8.87
N PHE A 270 4.26 -4.28 -8.36
CA PHE A 270 3.17 -3.48 -8.89
C PHE A 270 3.36 -1.97 -8.64
N PHE A 271 3.71 -1.56 -7.42
CA PHE A 271 3.80 -0.13 -7.07
C PHE A 271 5.09 0.55 -7.53
N TRP A 272 6.21 -0.19 -7.61
CA TRP A 272 7.49 0.40 -8.05
C TRP A 272 7.79 0.20 -9.53
N THR A 273 7.04 -0.65 -10.25
CA THR A 273 7.32 -0.94 -11.65
C THR A 273 6.03 -0.99 -12.49
N HIS A 274 6.16 -0.85 -13.81
CA HIS A 274 5.05 -1.06 -14.75
C HIS A 274 5.11 -2.44 -15.43
N VAL A 275 5.70 -3.45 -14.77
CA VAL A 275 5.80 -4.82 -15.33
C VAL A 275 4.44 -5.54 -15.33
N GLU A 276 3.57 -5.19 -14.39
CA GLU A 276 2.29 -5.84 -14.14
C GLU A 276 1.14 -4.83 -14.23
N SER A 277 0.05 -5.19 -14.92
CA SER A 277 -1.15 -4.36 -14.97
C SER A 277 -2.02 -4.58 -13.72
N LEU A 278 -2.92 -3.63 -13.41
CA LEU A 278 -3.83 -3.70 -12.26
C LEU A 278 -4.64 -4.99 -12.23
N HIS A 279 -5.20 -5.42 -13.37
CA HIS A 279 -5.98 -6.67 -13.43
C HIS A 279 -5.10 -7.91 -13.25
N ALA A 280 -3.85 -7.90 -13.75
CA ALA A 280 -2.92 -9.00 -13.52
C ALA A 280 -2.54 -9.10 -12.03
N TYR A 281 -2.24 -7.95 -11.41
CA TYR A 281 -1.99 -7.83 -9.98
C TYR A 281 -3.17 -8.34 -9.14
N ASP A 282 -4.40 -7.95 -9.48
CA ASP A 282 -5.60 -8.40 -8.78
C ASP A 282 -5.82 -9.92 -8.90
N VAL A 283 -5.57 -10.51 -10.08
CA VAL A 283 -5.60 -11.98 -10.26
C VAL A 283 -4.53 -12.67 -9.44
N ILE A 284 -3.28 -12.21 -9.56
CA ILE A 284 -2.15 -12.86 -8.89
C ILE A 284 -2.32 -12.78 -7.38
N THR A 285 -2.66 -11.62 -6.84
CA THR A 285 -2.82 -11.46 -5.39
C THR A 285 -4.09 -12.12 -4.87
N ALA A 286 -5.25 -11.62 -5.26
CA ALA A 286 -6.48 -11.89 -4.56
C ALA A 286 -7.20 -13.14 -5.05
N VAL A 287 -7.04 -13.50 -6.34
CA VAL A 287 -7.56 -14.76 -6.86
C VAL A 287 -6.62 -15.92 -6.53
N LEU A 288 -5.30 -15.76 -6.66
CA LEU A 288 -4.36 -16.88 -6.51
C LEU A 288 -3.63 -16.94 -5.17
N LEU A 289 -2.79 -15.93 -4.86
CA LEU A 289 -1.83 -16.02 -3.77
C LEU A 289 -2.49 -16.01 -2.38
N VAL A 290 -3.53 -15.20 -2.16
CA VAL A 290 -4.25 -15.13 -0.89
C VAL A 290 -4.86 -16.48 -0.48
N PRO A 291 -5.71 -17.14 -1.30
CA PRO A 291 -6.28 -18.44 -0.90
C PRO A 291 -5.23 -19.55 -0.80
N LEU A 292 -4.18 -19.53 -1.64
CA LEU A 292 -3.06 -20.48 -1.51
C LEU A 292 -2.30 -20.28 -0.20
N ALA A 293 -2.06 -19.04 0.22
CA ALA A 293 -1.40 -18.74 1.48
C ALA A 293 -2.24 -19.21 2.67
N LEU A 294 -3.55 -18.98 2.68
CA LEU A 294 -4.47 -19.46 3.72
C LEU A 294 -4.39 -20.99 3.89
N ALA A 295 -4.52 -21.73 2.79
CA ALA A 295 -4.50 -23.18 2.83
C ALA A 295 -3.14 -23.74 3.25
N THR A 296 -2.04 -23.21 2.68
CA THR A 296 -0.69 -23.70 2.97
C THR A 296 -0.26 -23.39 4.41
N TRP A 297 -0.60 -22.22 4.96
CA TRP A 297 -0.35 -21.91 6.37
C TRP A 297 -1.14 -22.82 7.31
N THR A 298 -2.41 -23.08 7.02
CA THR A 298 -3.23 -24.01 7.82
C THR A 298 -2.61 -25.42 7.82
N LEU A 299 -2.18 -25.91 6.65
CA LEU A 299 -1.49 -27.19 6.53
C LEU A 299 -0.12 -27.20 7.22
N ALA A 300 0.63 -26.09 7.16
CA ALA A 300 1.92 -25.94 7.82
C ALA A 300 1.77 -26.06 9.34
N TRP A 301 0.79 -25.38 9.93
CA TRP A 301 0.53 -25.47 11.37
C TRP A 301 -0.02 -26.83 11.78
N ARG A 302 -0.89 -27.43 10.96
CA ARG A 302 -1.35 -28.81 11.17
C ARG A 302 -0.16 -29.77 11.31
N ASP A 303 0.76 -29.73 10.36
CA ASP A 303 1.94 -30.61 10.34
C ASP A 303 2.91 -30.26 11.48
N TRP A 304 3.08 -28.97 11.79
CA TRP A 304 3.95 -28.50 12.87
C TRP A 304 3.48 -28.96 14.24
N PHE A 305 2.18 -28.85 14.52
CA PHE A 305 1.57 -29.29 15.78
C PHE A 305 1.31 -30.80 15.81
N GLY A 306 1.29 -31.46 14.64
CA GLY A 306 0.93 -32.87 14.49
C GLY A 306 -0.56 -33.12 14.74
N VAL A 307 -1.40 -32.13 14.39
CA VAL A 307 -2.86 -32.22 14.52
C VAL A 307 -3.39 -33.09 13.38
N ASP A 308 -4.18 -34.10 13.74
CA ASP A 308 -4.94 -34.98 12.84
C ASP A 308 -4.26 -35.34 11.49
N LYS A 309 -3.56 -36.49 11.48
CA LYS A 309 -2.88 -37.00 10.28
C LYS A 309 -3.84 -37.54 9.21
N ARG A 310 -5.14 -37.56 9.47
CA ARG A 310 -6.13 -38.05 8.50
C ARG A 310 -6.19 -37.10 7.30
N PRO A 311 -6.45 -37.63 6.09
CA PRO A 311 -6.37 -36.82 4.87
C PRO A 311 -7.55 -35.86 4.69
N TRP A 312 -8.62 -35.96 5.51
CA TRP A 312 -9.85 -35.18 5.31
C TRP A 312 -9.59 -33.67 5.29
N LEU A 313 -8.82 -33.15 6.25
CA LEU A 313 -8.57 -31.70 6.37
C LEU A 313 -7.85 -31.15 5.13
N ARG A 314 -6.95 -31.94 4.53
CA ARG A 314 -6.30 -31.56 3.27
C ARG A 314 -7.31 -31.44 2.14
N HIS A 315 -8.23 -32.39 2.00
CA HIS A 315 -9.23 -32.36 0.94
C HIS A 315 -10.21 -31.19 1.12
N VAL A 316 -10.62 -30.92 2.37
CA VAL A 316 -11.46 -29.76 2.70
C VAL A 316 -10.76 -28.46 2.33
N LEU A 317 -9.51 -28.26 2.75
CA LEU A 317 -8.76 -27.04 2.43
C LEU A 317 -8.56 -26.85 0.92
N VAL A 318 -8.25 -27.93 0.18
CA VAL A 318 -8.13 -27.87 -1.29
C VAL A 318 -9.45 -27.48 -1.94
N ALA A 319 -10.57 -28.06 -1.50
CA ALA A 319 -11.89 -27.71 -2.01
C ALA A 319 -12.23 -26.25 -1.72
N LEU A 320 -12.01 -25.78 -0.48
CA LEU A 320 -12.23 -24.39 -0.09
C LEU A 320 -11.35 -23.42 -0.90
N THR A 321 -10.08 -23.75 -1.14
CA THR A 321 -9.17 -22.94 -1.98
C THR A 321 -9.70 -22.81 -3.41
N ILE A 322 -10.13 -23.92 -4.03
CA ILE A 322 -10.66 -23.89 -5.40
C ILE A 322 -11.95 -23.07 -5.46
N ILE A 323 -12.85 -23.27 -4.49
CA ILE A 323 -14.10 -22.51 -4.38
C ILE A 323 -13.80 -21.02 -4.21
N TYR A 324 -12.87 -20.66 -3.33
CA TYR A 324 -12.41 -19.29 -3.13
C TYR A 324 -11.93 -18.68 -4.45
N MET A 325 -11.00 -19.34 -5.15
CA MET A 325 -10.41 -18.86 -6.40
C MET A 325 -11.49 -18.56 -7.44
N LEU A 326 -12.42 -19.49 -7.65
CA LEU A 326 -13.50 -19.35 -8.63
C LEU A 326 -14.44 -18.21 -8.26
N LEU A 327 -14.88 -18.15 -7.00
CA LEU A 327 -15.79 -17.11 -6.54
C LEU A 327 -15.13 -15.72 -6.55
N SER A 328 -13.86 -15.64 -6.19
CA SER A 328 -13.09 -14.39 -6.22
C SER A 328 -12.95 -13.85 -7.63
N LEU A 329 -12.70 -14.72 -8.62
CA LEU A 329 -12.67 -14.33 -10.03
C LEU A 329 -14.04 -13.84 -10.51
N ILE A 330 -15.12 -14.58 -10.20
CA ILE A 330 -16.50 -14.19 -10.57
C ILE A 330 -16.89 -12.85 -9.92
N GLY A 331 -16.46 -12.62 -8.69
CA GLY A 331 -16.74 -11.41 -7.93
C GLY A 331 -16.04 -10.15 -8.46
N ARG A 332 -15.04 -10.28 -9.36
CA ARG A 332 -14.30 -9.12 -9.89
C ARG A 332 -15.16 -8.28 -10.84
N PRO A 333 -15.21 -6.94 -10.69
CA PRO A 333 -15.98 -6.08 -11.58
C PRO A 333 -15.56 -6.15 -13.05
N TRP A 334 -14.25 -6.24 -13.31
CA TRP A 334 -13.69 -6.33 -14.67
C TRP A 334 -13.85 -7.71 -15.33
N PHE A 335 -13.99 -8.79 -14.55
CA PHE A 335 -14.24 -10.14 -15.08
C PHE A 335 -15.72 -10.33 -15.41
N ALA A 336 -16.04 -10.80 -16.62
CA ALA A 336 -17.42 -10.95 -17.10
C ALA A 336 -18.26 -9.69 -16.78
N SER A 337 -17.84 -8.53 -17.28
CA SER A 337 -18.42 -7.22 -16.96
C SER A 337 -19.92 -7.09 -17.29
N GLU A 338 -20.43 -7.92 -18.19
CA GLU A 338 -21.84 -8.01 -18.56
C GLU A 338 -22.70 -8.76 -17.52
N ALA A 339 -22.08 -9.49 -16.59
CA ALA A 339 -22.78 -10.23 -15.55
C ALA A 339 -23.51 -9.28 -14.58
N THR A 340 -24.64 -9.73 -14.03
CA THR A 340 -25.46 -8.90 -13.14
C THR A 340 -24.70 -8.56 -11.85
N ARG A 341 -24.90 -7.32 -11.36
CA ARG A 341 -24.31 -6.86 -10.09
C ARG A 341 -24.61 -7.82 -8.93
N GLY A 342 -25.85 -8.31 -8.84
CA GLY A 342 -26.26 -9.27 -7.81
C GLY A 342 -25.48 -10.59 -7.83
N LEU A 343 -25.06 -11.09 -9.00
CA LEU A 343 -24.20 -12.29 -9.06
C LEU A 343 -22.82 -12.03 -8.45
N LYS A 344 -22.23 -10.86 -8.75
CA LYS A 344 -20.93 -10.45 -8.21
C LYS A 344 -21.00 -10.26 -6.70
N ASP A 345 -22.06 -9.62 -6.20
CA ASP A 345 -22.29 -9.42 -4.78
C ASP A 345 -22.44 -10.76 -4.03
N VAL A 346 -23.20 -11.71 -4.60
CA VAL A 346 -23.33 -13.06 -4.04
C VAL A 346 -21.98 -13.79 -4.04
N ALA A 347 -21.20 -13.71 -5.11
CA ALA A 347 -19.88 -14.32 -5.17
C ALA A 347 -18.94 -13.76 -4.09
N ASN A 348 -18.92 -12.43 -3.91
CA ASN A 348 -18.14 -11.76 -2.88
C ASN A 348 -18.59 -12.15 -1.46
N ALA A 349 -19.89 -12.23 -1.21
CA ALA A 349 -20.42 -12.70 0.08
C ALA A 349 -20.03 -14.16 0.36
N LEU A 350 -20.05 -15.04 -0.65
CA LEU A 350 -19.61 -16.43 -0.51
C LEU A 350 -18.11 -16.54 -0.23
N VAL A 351 -17.26 -15.67 -0.82
CA VAL A 351 -15.84 -15.59 -0.46
C VAL A 351 -15.67 -15.24 1.01
N ASP A 352 -16.43 -14.26 1.53
CA ASP A 352 -16.39 -13.91 2.95
C ASP A 352 -16.75 -15.10 3.85
N TYR A 353 -17.78 -15.88 3.50
CA TYR A 353 -18.12 -17.09 4.25
C TYR A 353 -17.01 -18.16 4.20
N VAL A 354 -16.39 -18.37 3.04
CA VAL A 354 -15.25 -19.30 2.91
C VAL A 354 -14.09 -18.85 3.80
N ARG A 355 -13.78 -17.55 3.82
CA ARG A 355 -12.74 -16.98 4.68
C ARG A 355 -13.00 -17.18 6.17
N LEU A 356 -14.26 -17.05 6.61
CA LEU A 356 -14.65 -17.35 7.99
C LEU A 356 -14.47 -18.83 8.34
N ILE A 357 -14.78 -19.75 7.40
CA ILE A 357 -14.53 -21.18 7.59
C ILE A 357 -13.01 -21.45 7.69
N ASP A 358 -12.20 -20.85 6.82
CA ASP A 358 -10.74 -20.96 6.88
C ASP A 358 -10.19 -20.43 8.21
N ALA A 359 -10.70 -19.29 8.69
CA ALA A 359 -10.33 -18.74 10.00
C ALA A 359 -10.68 -19.70 11.15
N ALA A 360 -11.87 -20.32 11.11
CA ALA A 360 -12.29 -21.30 12.10
C ALA A 360 -11.40 -22.56 12.09
N LEU A 361 -11.06 -23.08 10.91
CA LEU A 361 -10.15 -24.22 10.75
C LEU A 361 -8.73 -23.89 11.20
N TYR A 362 -8.26 -22.67 10.92
CA TYR A 362 -6.97 -22.16 11.33
C TYR A 362 -6.86 -22.08 12.86
N LEU A 363 -7.84 -21.44 13.52
CA LEU A 363 -7.90 -21.33 14.98
C LEU A 363 -8.07 -22.71 15.65
N TRP A 364 -8.90 -23.58 15.07
CA TRP A 364 -9.05 -24.96 15.53
C TRP A 364 -7.71 -25.72 15.50
N THR A 365 -6.93 -25.55 14.42
CA THR A 365 -5.61 -26.17 14.27
C THR A 365 -4.65 -25.70 15.36
N ILE A 366 -4.62 -24.40 15.65
CA ILE A 366 -3.80 -23.83 16.74
C ILE A 366 -4.27 -24.37 18.10
N GLY A 367 -5.57 -24.34 18.38
CA GLY A 367 -6.15 -24.80 19.65
C GLY A 367 -5.85 -26.28 19.93
N ARG A 368 -6.02 -27.14 18.91
CA ARG A 368 -5.67 -28.57 19.02
C ARG A 368 -4.17 -28.79 19.24
N GLY A 369 -3.31 -27.92 18.70
CA GLY A 369 -1.87 -27.99 18.93
C GLY A 369 -1.44 -27.67 20.37
N LEU A 370 -2.21 -26.81 21.05
CA LEU A 370 -1.99 -26.46 22.46
C LEU A 370 -2.56 -27.50 23.42
N ILE A 371 -3.72 -28.08 23.08
CA ILE A 371 -4.39 -29.11 23.89
C ILE A 371 -3.60 -30.42 23.82
N GLY A 372 -2.84 -30.71 24.87
CA GLY A 372 -2.08 -31.97 25.04
C GLY A 372 -0.55 -31.82 25.01
N ARG A 373 0.00 -30.62 24.74
CA ARG A 373 1.45 -30.36 24.73
C ARG A 373 1.79 -28.96 25.23
N PHE A 374 1.50 -28.67 26.50
CA PHE A 374 1.88 -27.41 27.14
C PHE A 374 3.39 -27.33 27.36
N ARG A 375 4.13 -27.06 26.29
CA ARG A 375 5.59 -26.85 26.26
C ARG A 375 5.85 -25.46 25.70
N LEU A 376 6.90 -24.79 26.18
CA LEU A 376 7.30 -23.47 25.69
C LEU A 376 7.37 -23.39 24.15
N SER A 377 7.93 -24.42 23.51
CA SER A 377 8.00 -24.49 22.04
C SER A 377 6.64 -24.53 21.33
N ALA A 378 5.60 -25.10 21.95
CA ALA A 378 4.24 -25.12 21.41
C ALA A 378 3.57 -23.75 21.59
N CYS A 379 3.77 -23.09 22.72
CA CYS A 379 3.27 -21.73 22.96
C CYS A 379 3.92 -20.72 22.00
N LEU A 380 5.24 -20.79 21.79
CA LEU A 380 5.94 -19.94 20.83
C LEU A 380 5.45 -20.20 19.40
N ALA A 381 5.18 -21.44 19.03
CA ALA A 381 4.62 -21.77 17.72
C ALA A 381 3.19 -21.27 17.55
N ALA A 382 2.35 -21.37 18.58
CA ALA A 382 1.00 -20.80 18.54
C ALA A 382 1.04 -19.27 18.44
N PHE A 383 1.97 -18.62 19.15
CA PHE A 383 2.19 -17.18 19.04
C PHE A 383 2.62 -16.78 17.62
N ALA A 384 3.56 -17.52 17.02
CA ALA A 384 3.92 -17.33 15.62
C ALA A 384 2.72 -17.53 14.67
N ALA A 385 1.90 -18.56 14.91
CA ALA A 385 0.70 -18.81 14.11
C ALA A 385 -0.32 -17.67 14.22
N VAL A 386 -0.49 -17.08 15.40
CA VAL A 386 -1.33 -15.89 15.59
C VAL A 386 -0.76 -14.70 14.84
N LEU A 387 0.55 -14.44 14.94
CA LEU A 387 1.20 -13.32 14.25
C LEU A 387 1.05 -13.40 12.72
N VAL A 388 1.33 -14.55 12.10
CA VAL A 388 1.09 -14.69 10.65
C VAL A 388 -0.41 -14.65 10.32
N GLY A 389 -1.26 -15.16 11.21
CA GLY A 389 -2.72 -15.07 11.11
C GLY A 389 -3.25 -13.65 11.05
N VAL A 390 -2.60 -12.68 11.72
CA VAL A 390 -2.98 -11.26 11.66
C VAL A 390 -2.86 -10.71 10.23
N GLY A 391 -1.87 -11.16 9.45
CA GLY A 391 -1.73 -10.79 8.04
C GLY A 391 -2.70 -11.55 7.13
N LEU A 392 -2.88 -12.86 7.36
CA LEU A 392 -3.76 -13.71 6.56
C LEU A 392 -5.24 -13.31 6.64
N PHE A 393 -5.67 -12.84 7.81
CA PHE A 393 -7.05 -12.43 8.11
C PHE A 393 -7.17 -10.92 8.31
N ALA A 394 -6.35 -10.13 7.61
CA ALA A 394 -6.34 -8.69 7.75
C ALA A 394 -7.70 -8.04 7.39
N ALA A 395 -8.39 -8.55 6.36
CA ALA A 395 -9.70 -8.06 5.96
C ALA A 395 -10.75 -8.24 7.07
N GLU A 396 -10.78 -9.41 7.71
CA GLU A 396 -11.68 -9.73 8.82
C GLU A 396 -11.41 -8.81 10.02
N LEU A 397 -10.14 -8.61 10.36
CA LEU A 397 -9.75 -7.72 11.46
C LEU A 397 -10.16 -6.27 11.19
N SER A 398 -10.05 -5.80 9.95
CA SER A 398 -10.51 -4.46 9.57
C SER A 398 -12.04 -4.34 9.68
N LYS A 399 -12.80 -5.38 9.28
CA LYS A 399 -14.27 -5.43 9.48
C LYS A 399 -14.67 -5.42 10.96
N LEU A 400 -13.80 -5.92 11.84
CA LEU A 400 -13.98 -5.85 13.30
C LEU A 400 -13.54 -4.50 13.91
N GLY A 401 -13.15 -3.52 13.09
CA GLY A 401 -12.73 -2.19 13.55
C GLY A 401 -11.28 -2.14 14.06
N VAL A 402 -10.48 -3.17 13.82
CA VAL A 402 -9.05 -3.12 14.17
C VAL A 402 -8.32 -2.28 13.12
N GLN A 403 -7.63 -1.24 13.57
CA GLN A 403 -6.86 -0.35 12.70
C GLN A 403 -5.87 -1.13 11.83
N GLY A 404 -5.84 -0.77 10.54
CA GLY A 404 -5.05 -1.45 9.51
C GLY A 404 -3.66 -0.83 9.32
N ILE A 405 -3.55 0.50 9.37
CA ILE A 405 -2.33 1.26 9.06
C ILE A 405 -2.15 2.37 10.10
N TRP A 406 -0.90 2.59 10.53
CA TRP A 406 -0.48 3.72 11.37
C TRP A 406 0.52 4.57 10.60
N PHE A 407 0.66 5.84 10.98
CA PHE A 407 1.54 6.80 10.29
C PHE A 407 2.67 7.34 11.19
N PRO A 408 3.55 6.50 11.76
CA PRO A 408 4.68 6.99 12.55
C PRO A 408 5.55 7.90 11.68
N TYR A 409 5.74 9.15 12.12
CA TYR A 409 6.50 10.17 11.40
C TYR A 409 5.98 10.44 9.96
N GLY A 410 4.68 10.25 9.72
CA GLY A 410 4.05 10.50 8.42
C GLY A 410 4.33 9.43 7.35
N THR A 411 4.78 8.24 7.74
CA THR A 411 4.94 7.09 6.82
C THR A 411 3.96 6.00 7.20
N GLY A 412 3.16 5.53 6.25
CA GLY A 412 2.23 4.42 6.45
C GLY A 412 2.95 3.12 6.80
N VAL A 413 2.56 2.50 7.90
CA VAL A 413 3.04 1.18 8.33
C VAL A 413 1.84 0.32 8.68
N SER A 414 1.69 -0.80 7.97
CA SER A 414 0.53 -1.67 8.12
C SER A 414 0.65 -2.62 9.31
N ARG A 415 -0.51 -3.06 9.81
CA ARG A 415 -0.64 -4.12 10.82
C ARG A 415 0.06 -5.40 10.39
N THR A 416 -0.04 -5.71 9.10
CA THR A 416 0.61 -6.88 8.51
C THR A 416 2.13 -6.76 8.63
N GLN A 417 2.71 -5.59 8.34
CA GLN A 417 4.15 -5.37 8.46
C GLN A 417 4.64 -5.58 9.91
N PHE A 418 3.95 -5.01 10.91
CA PHE A 418 4.29 -5.24 12.31
C PHE A 418 4.18 -6.72 12.73
N ALA A 419 3.09 -7.37 12.32
CA ALA A 419 2.85 -8.76 12.66
C ALA A 419 3.87 -9.70 12.02
N TYR A 420 4.25 -9.44 10.77
CA TYR A 420 5.23 -10.24 10.03
C TYR A 420 6.66 -10.02 10.54
N ALA A 421 7.04 -8.80 10.91
CA ALA A 421 8.31 -8.55 11.59
C ALA A 421 8.44 -9.38 12.87
N GLY A 422 7.41 -9.38 13.72
CA GLY A 422 7.36 -10.23 14.91
C GLY A 422 7.39 -11.72 14.57
N PHE A 423 6.60 -12.14 13.58
CA PHE A 423 6.53 -13.52 13.13
C PHE A 423 7.89 -14.06 12.66
N ILE A 424 8.60 -13.29 11.84
CA ILE A 424 9.91 -13.64 11.30
C ILE A 424 10.89 -13.92 12.44
N ALA A 425 10.96 -13.04 13.44
CA ALA A 425 11.83 -13.21 14.59
C ALA A 425 11.50 -14.47 15.42
N VAL A 426 10.21 -14.69 15.70
CA VAL A 426 9.76 -15.86 16.48
C VAL A 426 10.00 -17.17 15.73
N LEU A 427 9.67 -17.21 14.43
CA LEU A 427 9.87 -18.41 13.62
C LEU A 427 11.37 -18.71 13.44
N PHE A 428 12.21 -17.70 13.25
CA PHE A 428 13.66 -17.87 13.22
C PHE A 428 14.17 -18.56 14.49
N ALA A 429 13.77 -18.06 15.66
CA ALA A 429 14.14 -18.66 16.95
C ALA A 429 13.65 -20.11 17.07
N LEU A 430 12.40 -20.40 16.66
CA LEU A 430 11.84 -21.76 16.65
C LEU A 430 12.64 -22.72 15.75
N LEU A 431 13.02 -22.29 14.55
CA LEU A 431 13.81 -23.09 13.62
C LEU A 431 15.23 -23.33 14.17
N LEU A 432 15.87 -22.32 14.75
CA LEU A 432 17.17 -22.46 15.42
C LEU A 432 17.13 -23.43 16.59
N MET A 433 16.10 -23.34 17.45
CA MET A 433 15.91 -24.28 18.56
C MET A 433 15.79 -25.72 18.06
N ARG A 434 15.03 -25.95 16.97
CA ARG A 434 14.90 -27.28 16.35
C ARG A 434 16.21 -27.76 15.74
N PHE A 435 16.99 -26.88 15.13
CA PHE A 435 18.30 -27.19 14.57
C PHE A 435 19.32 -27.57 15.65
N ALA A 436 19.40 -26.79 16.74
CA ALA A 436 20.30 -27.05 17.87
C ALA A 436 19.94 -28.36 18.58
N ALA A 437 18.65 -28.64 18.78
CA ALA A 437 18.21 -29.90 19.36
C ALA A 437 18.65 -31.11 18.51
N TYR A 438 18.62 -30.99 17.18
CA TYR A 438 19.10 -32.03 16.28
C TYR A 438 20.62 -32.23 16.36
N ALA A 439 21.40 -31.13 16.36
CA ALA A 439 22.86 -31.20 16.47
C ALA A 439 23.31 -31.92 17.75
N ARG A 440 22.66 -31.64 18.89
CA ARG A 440 22.95 -32.32 20.17
C ARG A 440 22.68 -33.82 20.12
N VAL A 441 21.56 -34.25 19.54
CA VAL A 441 21.23 -35.68 19.41
C VAL A 441 22.25 -36.43 18.57
N ARG A 442 22.87 -35.78 17.58
CA ARG A 442 23.89 -36.39 16.72
C ARG A 442 25.29 -36.42 17.36
N LEU A 443 25.62 -35.50 18.25
CA LEU A 443 26.90 -35.52 18.99
C LEU A 443 26.90 -36.55 20.13
N CYS A 444 25.73 -36.94 20.63
CA CYS A 444 25.60 -37.98 21.66
C CYS A 444 25.44 -39.42 21.09
N ARG A 445 25.42 -39.57 19.76
CA ARG A 445 25.47 -40.85 19.05
C ARG A 445 26.81 -40.98 18.37
#